data_AF-A0A2N5HBH1-F1
#
_entry.id   AF-A0A2N5HBH1-F1
#
_cell.length_a   1.000
_cell.length_b   1.000
_cell.length_c   1.000
_cell.angle_alpha   90.00
_cell.angle_beta   90.00
_cell.angle_gamma   90.00
#
_symmetry.space_group_name_H-M   'P 1'
#
loop_
_entity.id
_entity.type
_entity.pdbx_description
1 polymer ?
#
loop_
_entity_poly.entity_id
_entity_poly.type
_entity_poly.pdbx_seq_one_letter_code
_entity_poly.pdbx_strand_id
1 'polypeptide(L)'
;MELQFPSHFLWGSTTAAYQVEGNNFNSDFWAEEHAEGSPYKDKSGDTIDHYRLYREDIALMAELGLKTYRFSIEWSRIEPEPGQYSRSAIEHYRDVLETCYKHGITPGSRSVC
;
A
#
# COMPACT_ATOMS: atom_id res chain seq x y z
N MET A 1 35.72 10.28 2.62
CA MET A 1 35.42 9.02 3.33
C MET A 1 34.23 8.40 2.62
N GLU A 2 34.36 7.18 2.12
CA GLU A 2 33.30 6.49 1.38
C GLU A 2 32.44 5.70 2.37
N LEU A 3 31.11 5.84 2.30
CA LEU A 3 30.19 5.07 3.15
C LEU A 3 29.99 3.69 2.53
N GLN A 4 30.29 2.63 3.29
CA GLN A 4 30.06 1.24 2.86
C GLN A 4 28.93 0.60 3.67
N PHE A 5 27.99 -0.02 2.98
CA PHE A 5 26.89 -0.77 3.55
C PHE A 5 27.12 -2.28 3.36
N PRO A 6 26.56 -3.14 4.24
CA PRO A 6 26.59 -4.58 4.02
C PRO A 6 25.99 -4.97 2.66
N SER A 7 26.51 -6.04 2.05
CA SER A 7 26.06 -6.51 0.72
C SER A 7 24.57 -6.88 0.64
N HIS A 8 23.96 -7.17 1.79
CA HIS A 8 22.54 -7.53 1.93
C HIS A 8 21.69 -6.39 2.50
N PHE A 9 22.22 -5.16 2.57
CA PHE A 9 21.45 -4.00 3.00
C PHE A 9 20.37 -3.67 1.94
N LEU A 10 19.13 -3.56 2.38
CA LEU A 10 18.00 -3.28 1.49
C LEU A 10 17.71 -1.78 1.47
N TRP A 11 17.75 -1.21 0.27
CA TRP A 11 17.22 0.12 -0.02
C TRP A 11 15.83 -0.03 -0.63
N GLY A 12 14.87 0.70 -0.09
CA GLY A 12 13.49 0.58 -0.51
C GLY A 12 12.65 1.78 -0.16
N SER A 13 11.39 1.71 -0.58
CA SER A 13 10.35 2.69 -0.27
C SER A 13 9.31 2.07 0.67
N THR A 14 8.49 2.92 1.29
CA THR A 14 7.37 2.47 2.10
C THR A 14 6.14 3.32 1.83
N THR A 15 4.96 2.69 1.85
CA THR A 15 3.67 3.38 1.83
C THR A 15 2.72 2.78 2.88
N ALA A 16 1.63 3.49 3.15
CA ALA A 16 0.46 2.96 3.85
C ALA A 16 -0.75 3.07 2.92
N ALA A 17 -1.54 2.00 2.86
CA ALA A 17 -2.66 1.81 1.95
C ALA A 17 -3.60 3.01 1.93
N TYR A 18 -4.10 3.43 3.10
CA TYR A 18 -5.00 4.58 3.22
C TYR A 18 -4.42 5.89 2.64
N GLN A 19 -3.09 6.06 2.65
CA GLN A 19 -2.44 7.28 2.15
C GLN A 19 -2.24 7.29 0.63
N VAL A 20 -2.21 6.12 -0.03
CA VAL A 20 -1.80 6.02 -1.44
C VAL A 20 -2.78 5.28 -2.35
N GLU A 21 -3.61 4.38 -1.82
CA GLU A 21 -4.48 3.53 -2.63
C GLU A 21 -5.70 4.26 -3.19
N GLY A 22 -6.32 5.11 -2.37
CA GLY A 22 -7.54 5.83 -2.72
C GLY A 22 -8.80 4.98 -2.61
N ASN A 23 -9.96 5.64 -2.54
CA ASN A 23 -11.27 4.99 -2.50
C ASN A 23 -11.38 3.93 -1.39
N ASN A 24 -10.87 4.26 -0.20
CA ASN A 24 -10.85 3.36 0.95
C ASN A 24 -12.04 3.60 1.89
N PHE A 25 -13.24 3.50 1.33
CA PHE A 25 -14.48 4.00 1.95
C PHE A 25 -14.93 3.24 3.20
N ASN A 26 -14.36 2.06 3.44
CA ASN A 26 -14.76 1.19 4.54
C ASN A 26 -13.82 1.29 5.75
N SER A 27 -12.77 2.11 5.67
CA SER A 27 -11.85 2.37 6.77
C SER A 27 -12.47 3.31 7.80
N ASP A 28 -12.07 3.16 9.05
CA ASP A 28 -12.39 4.08 10.15
C ASP A 28 -11.95 5.51 9.85
N PHE A 29 -10.76 5.71 9.27
CA PHE A 29 -10.28 7.02 8.83
C PHE A 29 -11.22 7.69 7.82
N TRP A 30 -11.84 6.91 6.92
CA TRP A 30 -12.81 7.48 5.98
C TRP A 30 -14.05 8.00 6.70
N ALA A 31 -14.53 7.27 7.70
CA ALA A 31 -15.64 7.71 8.54
C ALA A 31 -15.26 8.94 9.39
N GLU A 32 -14.07 8.97 9.99
CA GLU A 32 -13.58 10.12 10.76
C GLU A 32 -13.38 11.37 9.90
N GLU A 33 -12.90 11.20 8.67
CA GLU A 33 -12.80 12.27 7.68
C GLU A 33 -14.18 12.88 7.40
N HIS A 34 -15.24 12.09 7.29
CA HIS A 34 -16.57 12.60 6.94
C HIS A 34 -17.45 12.95 8.15
N ALA A 35 -16.96 12.75 9.37
CA ALA A 35 -17.68 13.09 10.59
C ALA A 35 -17.85 14.61 10.76
N GLU A 36 -18.94 15.01 11.43
CA GLU A 36 -19.12 16.41 11.85
C GLU A 36 -18.01 16.82 12.83
N GLY A 37 -17.42 18.00 12.62
CA GLY A 37 -16.29 18.46 13.44
C GLY A 37 -14.97 17.73 13.17
N SER A 38 -14.87 16.98 12.05
CA SER A 38 -13.66 16.29 11.63
C SER A 38 -12.42 17.20 11.69
N PRO A 39 -11.31 16.74 12.30
CA PRO A 39 -10.06 17.50 12.36
C PRO A 39 -9.31 17.50 11.02
N TYR A 40 -9.70 16.67 10.06
CA TYR A 40 -9.04 16.53 8.77
C TYR A 40 -9.46 17.65 7.82
N LYS A 41 -8.47 18.47 7.43
CA LYS A 41 -8.63 19.60 6.51
C LYS A 41 -9.17 19.18 5.14
N ASP A 42 -8.59 18.12 4.59
CA ASP A 42 -8.89 17.59 3.25
C ASP A 42 -9.29 16.11 3.39
N LYS A 43 -10.03 15.60 2.41
CA LYS A 43 -10.46 14.18 2.38
C LYS A 43 -9.51 13.39 1.47
N SER A 44 -9.24 12.15 1.85
CA SER A 44 -8.31 11.25 1.15
C SER A 44 -8.72 11.02 -0.32
N GLY A 45 -10.01 10.79 -0.57
CA GLY A 45 -10.57 10.60 -1.91
C GLY A 45 -9.81 9.54 -2.71
N ASP A 46 -9.36 9.90 -3.90
CA ASP A 46 -8.59 9.02 -4.80
C ASP A 46 -7.10 8.89 -4.42
N THR A 47 -6.57 9.74 -3.52
CA THR A 47 -5.14 9.83 -3.20
C THR A 47 -4.26 9.89 -4.47
N ILE A 48 -3.28 8.99 -4.65
CA ILE A 48 -2.49 8.84 -5.88
C ILE A 48 -2.91 7.64 -6.73
N ASP A 49 -4.05 7.00 -6.41
CA ASP A 49 -4.62 5.84 -7.13
C ASP A 49 -3.66 4.64 -7.25
N HIS A 50 -2.85 4.40 -6.20
CA HIS A 50 -1.93 3.25 -6.17
C HIS A 50 -2.68 1.92 -6.27
N TYR A 51 -3.94 1.85 -5.82
CA TYR A 51 -4.73 0.62 -5.91
C TYR A 51 -4.88 0.13 -7.35
N ARG A 52 -4.97 1.06 -8.32
CA ARG A 52 -5.03 0.72 -9.74
C ARG A 52 -3.66 0.76 -10.42
N LEU A 53 -2.78 1.66 -9.98
CA LEU A 53 -1.50 1.97 -10.64
C LEU A 53 -0.28 1.28 -10.01
N TYR A 54 -0.47 0.35 -9.05
CA TYR A 54 0.64 -0.31 -8.35
C TYR A 54 1.63 -1.01 -9.28
N ARG A 55 1.20 -1.48 -10.46
CA ARG A 55 2.11 -2.16 -11.40
C ARG A 55 3.13 -1.20 -11.97
N GLU A 56 2.67 -0.03 -12.37
CA GLU A 56 3.49 1.08 -12.85
C GLU A 56 4.39 1.60 -11.73
N ASP A 57 3.85 1.79 -10.53
CA ASP A 57 4.62 2.28 -9.38
C ASP A 57 5.74 1.32 -8.96
N ILE A 58 5.46 0.01 -8.91
CA ILE A 58 6.47 -1.02 -8.59
C ILE A 58 7.52 -1.11 -9.70
N ALA A 59 7.12 -0.99 -10.98
CA ALA A 59 8.08 -0.96 -12.08
C ALA A 59 9.03 0.24 -11.97
N LEU A 60 8.51 1.43 -11.65
CA LEU A 60 9.30 2.63 -11.42
C LEU A 60 10.26 2.48 -10.23
N MET A 61 9.80 1.88 -9.12
CA MET A 61 10.66 1.58 -7.97
C MET A 61 11.84 0.68 -8.37
N ALA A 62 11.60 -0.32 -9.23
CA ALA A 62 12.64 -1.22 -9.70
C ALA A 62 13.61 -0.52 -10.66
N GLU A 63 13.12 0.34 -11.56
CA GLU A 63 13.94 1.17 -12.45
C GLU A 63 14.86 2.13 -11.68
N LEU A 64 14.40 2.66 -10.55
CA LEU A 64 15.20 3.47 -9.63
C LEU A 64 16.24 2.66 -8.83
N GLY A 65 16.24 1.34 -8.96
CA GLY A 65 17.20 0.45 -8.31
C GLY A 65 16.81 0.00 -6.90
N LEU A 66 15.59 0.27 -6.44
CA LEU A 66 15.10 -0.20 -5.14
C LEU A 66 15.02 -1.74 -5.12
N LYS A 67 15.27 -2.32 -3.94
CA LYS A 67 15.31 -3.78 -3.72
C LYS A 67 14.23 -4.29 -2.79
N THR A 68 13.57 -3.40 -2.06
CA THR A 68 12.45 -3.73 -1.20
C THR A 68 11.36 -2.68 -1.30
N TYR A 69 10.11 -3.12 -1.14
CA TYR A 69 8.96 -2.24 -1.06
C TYR A 69 8.09 -2.69 0.11
N ARG A 70 7.91 -1.78 1.08
CA ARG A 70 7.04 -2.01 2.21
C ARG A 70 5.69 -1.34 1.97
N PHE A 71 4.61 -2.09 2.10
CA PHE A 71 3.25 -1.57 1.99
C PHE A 71 2.36 -2.20 3.05
N SER A 72 1.18 -1.61 3.26
CA SER A 72 0.18 -2.21 4.13
C SER A 72 -0.91 -2.93 3.34
N ILE A 73 -1.46 -3.97 3.95
CA ILE A 73 -2.67 -4.64 3.47
C ILE A 73 -3.82 -4.04 4.25
N GLU A 74 -4.80 -3.50 3.53
CA GLU A 74 -5.93 -2.79 4.12
C GLU A 74 -7.03 -3.76 4.60
N TRP A 75 -7.19 -3.89 5.91
CA TRP A 75 -8.16 -4.85 6.46
C TRP A 75 -9.60 -4.48 6.10
N SER A 76 -9.93 -3.19 6.05
CA SER A 76 -11.25 -2.72 5.62
C SER A 76 -11.63 -3.13 4.19
N ARG A 77 -10.65 -3.47 3.34
CA ARG A 77 -10.88 -4.10 2.03
C ARG A 77 -10.96 -5.62 2.11
N ILE A 78 -10.15 -6.26 2.95
CA ILE A 78 -10.11 -7.71 3.10
C ILE A 78 -11.40 -8.23 3.75
N GLU A 79 -11.86 -7.57 4.81
CA GLU A 79 -13.05 -7.92 5.58
C GLU A 79 -13.92 -6.66 5.76
N PRO A 80 -14.66 -6.24 4.72
CA PRO A 80 -15.46 -5.02 4.78
C PRO A 80 -16.56 -5.07 5.84
N GLU A 81 -17.08 -6.26 6.13
CA GLU A 81 -18.04 -6.50 7.19
C GLU A 81 -17.56 -7.70 8.01
N PRO A 82 -17.82 -7.75 9.33
CA PRO A 82 -17.39 -8.86 10.17
C PRO A 82 -17.83 -10.22 9.60
N GLY A 83 -16.85 -11.08 9.33
CA GLY A 83 -17.02 -12.41 8.74
C GLY A 83 -17.25 -12.44 7.22
N GLN A 84 -17.26 -11.30 6.53
CA GLN A 84 -17.40 -11.23 5.07
C GLN A 84 -16.06 -10.90 4.42
N TYR A 85 -15.40 -11.91 3.87
CA TYR A 85 -14.08 -11.75 3.23
C TYR A 85 -14.19 -11.46 1.74
N SER A 86 -13.54 -10.38 1.29
CA SER A 86 -13.47 -9.98 -0.11
C SER A 86 -12.41 -10.78 -0.86
N ARG A 87 -12.86 -11.72 -1.68
CA ARG A 87 -11.95 -12.50 -2.54
C ARG A 87 -11.19 -11.62 -3.54
N SER A 88 -11.84 -10.60 -4.10
CA SER A 88 -11.21 -9.69 -5.05
C SER A 88 -10.10 -8.86 -4.40
N ALA A 89 -10.28 -8.41 -3.15
CA ALA A 89 -9.23 -7.69 -2.43
C ALA A 89 -8.03 -8.58 -2.11
N ILE A 90 -8.29 -9.84 -1.71
CA ILE A 90 -7.23 -10.84 -1.49
C ILE A 90 -6.45 -11.10 -2.79
N GLU A 91 -7.16 -11.25 -3.92
CA GLU A 91 -6.55 -11.45 -5.24
C GLU A 91 -5.75 -10.22 -5.69
N HIS A 92 -6.23 -9.01 -5.41
CA HIS A 92 -5.51 -7.77 -5.65
C HIS A 92 -4.16 -7.76 -4.91
N TYR A 93 -4.14 -7.96 -3.58
CA TYR A 93 -2.88 -7.94 -2.83
C TYR A 93 -1.94 -9.09 -3.19
N ARG A 94 -2.49 -10.24 -3.61
CA ARG A 94 -1.67 -11.30 -4.20
C ARG A 94 -0.97 -10.81 -5.46
N ASP A 95 -1.68 -10.15 -6.37
CA ASP A 95 -1.08 -9.62 -7.60
C ASP A 95 -0.06 -8.50 -7.31
N VAL A 96 -0.26 -7.67 -6.28
CA VAL A 96 0.76 -6.71 -5.80
C VAL A 96 2.06 -7.43 -5.40
N LEU A 97 1.95 -8.53 -4.63
CA LEU A 97 3.11 -9.35 -4.25
C LEU A 97 3.78 -10.00 -5.45
N GLU A 98 2.99 -10.59 -6.36
CA GLU A 98 3.50 -11.20 -7.61
C GLU A 98 4.21 -10.17 -8.48
N THR A 99 3.67 -8.95 -8.55
CA THR A 99 4.28 -7.82 -9.27
C THR A 99 5.61 -7.41 -8.65
N CYS A 100 5.71 -7.34 -7.31
CA CYS A 100 6.99 -7.10 -6.64
C CYS A 100 8.04 -8.14 -7.05
N TYR A 101 7.71 -9.43 -6.97
CA TYR A 101 8.64 -10.49 -7.34
C TYR A 101 9.02 -10.46 -8.81
N LYS A 102 8.08 -10.17 -9.71
CA LYS A 102 8.31 -10.03 -11.15
C LYS A 102 9.36 -8.95 -11.45
N HIS A 103 9.40 -7.87 -10.68
CA HIS A 103 10.35 -6.78 -10.82
C HIS A 103 11.59 -6.89 -9.92
N GLY A 104 11.79 -8.03 -9.25
CA GLY A 104 12.96 -8.26 -8.39
C GLY A 104 12.95 -7.44 -7.10
N ILE A 105 11.77 -6.99 -6.66
CA ILE A 105 11.56 -6.27 -5.40
C ILE A 105 11.12 -7.27 -4.33
N THR A 106 11.77 -7.25 -3.17
CA THR A 106 11.34 -8.00 -1.99
C THR A 106 10.16 -7.29 -1.33
N PRO A 107 8.96 -7.90 -1.25
CA PRO A 107 7.85 -7.26 -0.57
C PRO A 107 7.97 -7.37 0.95
N GLY A 108 7.64 -6.30 1.66
CA GLY A 108 7.42 -6.30 3.10
C GLY A 108 6.00 -5.85 3.43
N SER A 109 5.09 -6.78 3.72
CA SER A 109 3.69 -6.43 4.03
C SER A 109 3.40 -6.44 5.52
N ARG A 110 2.59 -5.49 6.00
CA ARG A 110 1.94 -5.54 7.33
C ARG A 110 0.46 -5.20 7.19
N SER A 111 -0.43 -5.98 7.80
CA SER A 111 -1.86 -5.62 7.84
C SER A 111 -2.06 -4.35 8.67
N VAL A 112 -2.94 -3.46 8.21
CA VAL A 112 -3.42 -2.29 8.97
C VAL A 112 -4.95 -2.34 9.03
N CYS A 113 -5.50 -1.85 10.14
CA CYS A 113 -6.94 -1.71 10.34
C CYS A 113 -7.39 -0.36 9.78
#